data_AF-U5VQP7-F1
#
_entry.id   AF-U5VQP7-F1
#
_cell.length_a   1.000
_cell.length_b   1.000
_cell.length_c   1.000
_cell.angle_alpha   90.00
_cell.angle_beta   90.00
_cell.angle_gamma   90.00
#
_symmetry.space_group_name_H-M   'P 1'
#
loop_
_entity.id
_entity.type
_entity.pdbx_description
1 polymer ?
#
loop_
_entity_poly.entity_id
_entity_poly.type
_entity_poly.pdbx_seq_one_letter_code
_entity_poly.pdbx_strand_id
1 'polypeptide(L)'
;MNVDSAIAAAAGSADTQAAFGRPAAAETAELAEIVEAANHPGSRSGGVATAGNRPADSDSATLQLPVVPRIPSAEPPPAAGPPMIIPPPLVMPPDADAVIEGEASDTVVLAPPATRMYQKRRRAAVLVFLILATAVLVVGQIMRNEGSDQSSRVVPAASVLPPLVGPATGGNLEPTSAASTAPARRTAPAVPPDAADKAPTRSTLAASSGGFVFAGGYGPVLGSTGTLRRFKVAVEKTLGQGNGGKFADEVDRVLGDPRSWIAGRQFRLQRVPQSAASEFTIYLASAKTSERMCSDGGLKTKGFTSCRLPGQVVINQDRWQDAVPDYDAPLEVYRAYAINHEVGHQLGHGHEACAGKGEPAPVMMQQTYGLKGCVANSWPYLDGKRYAGNPID
;
A
#
# COMPACT_ATOMS: atom_id res chain seq x y z
N MET A 1 -63.63 -28.58 20.34
CA MET A 1 -64.17 -28.25 19.01
C MET A 1 -63.40 -27.05 18.49
N ASN A 2 -62.80 -27.00 17.29
CA ASN A 2 -62.35 -28.04 16.34
C ASN A 2 -61.07 -27.46 15.68
N VAL A 3 -59.92 -28.14 15.72
CA VAL A 3 -59.31 -28.98 14.65
C VAL A 3 -59.30 -28.42 13.20
N ASP A 4 -58.06 -28.28 12.72
CA ASP A 4 -57.50 -28.72 11.43
C ASP A 4 -57.64 -27.93 10.10
N SER A 5 -56.64 -28.21 9.25
CA SER A 5 -56.31 -27.57 7.97
C SER A 5 -56.77 -28.39 6.75
N ALA A 6 -56.89 -27.72 5.59
CA ALA A 6 -56.92 -28.33 4.25
C ALA A 6 -56.03 -27.46 3.31
N ILE A 7 -55.01 -27.97 2.61
CA ILE A 7 -55.05 -28.83 1.39
C ILE A 7 -55.62 -28.02 0.20
N ALA A 8 -54.78 -27.45 -0.69
CA ALA A 8 -54.21 -28.05 -1.93
C ALA A 8 -55.27 -28.27 -3.06
N ALA A 9 -55.00 -28.27 -4.37
CA ALA A 9 -53.90 -27.79 -5.24
C ALA A 9 -54.36 -27.84 -6.73
N ALA A 10 -53.47 -27.50 -7.68
CA ALA A 10 -53.46 -27.88 -9.11
C ALA A 10 -54.56 -27.38 -10.10
N ALA A 11 -54.14 -26.47 -10.98
CA ALA A 11 -54.07 -26.57 -12.47
C ALA A 11 -55.23 -27.10 -13.36
N GLY A 12 -55.38 -26.43 -14.52
CA GLY A 12 -56.18 -26.83 -15.71
C GLY A 12 -57.41 -25.94 -15.95
N SER A 13 -57.87 -25.63 -17.17
CA SER A 13 -57.38 -25.83 -18.56
C SER A 13 -58.10 -24.78 -19.45
N ALA A 14 -57.43 -24.01 -20.30
CA ALA A 14 -57.09 -24.25 -21.73
C ALA A 14 -58.17 -23.76 -22.74
N ASP A 15 -57.76 -23.63 -24.02
CA ASP A 15 -58.49 -23.15 -25.21
C ASP A 15 -58.91 -21.65 -25.24
N THR A 16 -58.91 -20.94 -26.39
CA THR A 16 -58.88 -21.40 -27.80
C THR A 16 -57.81 -20.69 -28.67
N GLN A 17 -57.45 -21.38 -29.77
CA GLN A 17 -56.55 -21.09 -30.90
C GLN A 17 -56.97 -19.90 -31.81
N ALA A 18 -56.30 -19.54 -32.93
CA ALA A 18 -54.88 -19.41 -33.32
C ALA A 18 -54.75 -19.03 -34.83
N ALA A 19 -53.69 -18.33 -35.24
CA ALA A 19 -53.12 -18.28 -36.61
C ALA A 19 -51.70 -17.67 -36.51
N PHE A 20 -50.56 -18.29 -36.88
CA PHE A 20 -50.09 -18.95 -38.11
C PHE A 20 -49.87 -18.00 -39.31
N GLY A 21 -48.67 -17.94 -39.94
CA GLY A 21 -47.46 -18.74 -39.68
C GLY A 21 -46.13 -18.28 -40.33
N ARG A 22 -45.11 -19.13 -40.16
CA ARG A 22 -43.70 -19.08 -40.67
C ARG A 22 -43.59 -19.98 -41.97
N PRO A 23 -42.43 -20.43 -42.56
CA PRO A 23 -41.03 -20.43 -42.09
C PRO A 23 -39.86 -20.36 -43.14
N ALA A 24 -38.63 -20.67 -42.64
CA ALA A 24 -37.47 -21.30 -43.33
C ALA A 24 -36.64 -20.45 -44.35
N ALA A 25 -35.33 -20.67 -44.59
CA ALA A 25 -34.23 -21.39 -43.90
C ALA A 25 -32.87 -20.81 -44.43
N ALA A 26 -31.82 -20.59 -43.63
CA ALA A 26 -30.68 -21.47 -43.25
C ALA A 26 -29.61 -21.77 -44.34
N GLU A 27 -28.31 -21.62 -43.96
CA GLU A 27 -27.06 -22.09 -44.62
C GLU A 27 -26.68 -21.49 -46.00
N THR A 28 -25.41 -21.42 -46.46
CA THR A 28 -24.08 -21.86 -45.91
C THR A 28 -22.96 -20.83 -46.23
N ALA A 29 -21.67 -21.17 -45.99
CA ALA A 29 -20.50 -20.28 -46.17
C ALA A 29 -19.76 -20.46 -47.51
N GLU A 30 -18.81 -19.56 -47.85
CA GLU A 30 -17.38 -19.86 -48.11
C GLU A 30 -16.53 -18.55 -48.19
N LEU A 31 -15.25 -18.61 -48.61
CA LEU A 31 -14.19 -17.58 -48.58
C LEU A 31 -13.49 -17.42 -49.96
N ALA A 32 -12.48 -16.53 -50.02
CA ALA A 32 -11.54 -16.27 -51.13
C ALA A 32 -12.11 -15.43 -52.33
N GLU A 33 -11.30 -14.72 -53.13
CA GLU A 33 -9.83 -14.57 -53.15
C GLU A 33 -9.38 -13.11 -53.44
N ILE A 34 -8.08 -12.89 -53.72
CA ILE A 34 -7.39 -11.59 -53.89
C ILE A 34 -6.78 -11.53 -55.32
N VAL A 35 -6.11 -10.42 -55.70
CA VAL A 35 -5.26 -10.24 -56.92
C VAL A 35 -6.10 -9.98 -58.19
N GLU A 36 -5.78 -9.06 -59.12
CA GLU A 36 -4.73 -8.04 -59.32
C GLU A 36 -5.45 -6.68 -59.69
N ALA A 37 -4.94 -5.60 -60.30
CA ALA A 37 -3.67 -5.24 -60.92
C ALA A 37 -3.40 -3.72 -60.85
N ALA A 38 -2.13 -3.32 -61.09
CA ALA A 38 -1.75 -1.95 -61.43
C ALA A 38 -1.13 -1.87 -62.83
N ASN A 39 -1.22 -0.70 -63.50
CA ASN A 39 -0.29 -0.36 -64.58
C ASN A 39 -0.11 1.16 -64.75
N HIS A 40 0.94 1.57 -65.47
CA HIS A 40 1.63 2.85 -65.25
C HIS A 40 1.69 3.74 -66.53
N PRO A 41 2.62 4.70 -66.78
CA PRO A 41 2.19 6.11 -66.84
C PRO A 41 2.55 6.91 -68.11
N GLY A 42 1.93 8.09 -68.24
CA GLY A 42 2.64 9.33 -68.60
C GLY A 42 2.66 9.81 -70.06
N SER A 43 2.68 11.14 -70.24
CA SER A 43 3.22 11.84 -71.42
C SER A 43 3.55 13.32 -71.08
N ARG A 44 4.36 13.99 -71.90
CA ARG A 44 4.82 15.39 -71.74
C ARG A 44 4.60 16.22 -73.02
N SER A 45 4.03 17.40 -72.88
CA SER A 45 4.29 18.67 -73.63
C SER A 45 3.33 19.74 -73.05
N GLY A 46 3.65 21.04 -72.94
CA GLY A 46 4.09 21.96 -73.98
C GLY A 46 2.85 22.58 -74.65
N GLY A 47 2.53 23.88 -74.57
CA GLY A 47 3.20 25.02 -73.92
C GLY A 47 3.25 26.23 -74.86
N VAL A 48 2.37 27.22 -74.67
CA VAL A 48 2.33 28.51 -75.40
C VAL A 48 1.86 29.61 -74.44
N ALA A 49 2.35 30.84 -74.62
CA ALA A 49 1.98 32.01 -73.82
C ALA A 49 1.22 33.07 -74.65
N THR A 50 0.49 33.94 -73.97
CA THR A 50 -0.09 35.18 -74.52
C THR A 50 0.19 36.33 -73.57
N ALA A 51 0.58 37.50 -74.09
CA ALA A 51 0.95 38.68 -73.31
C ALA A 51 -0.02 39.85 -73.55
N GLY A 52 -0.15 40.75 -72.57
CA GLY A 52 -0.97 41.96 -72.65
C GLY A 52 -0.44 43.08 -71.76
N ASN A 53 -0.11 44.22 -72.37
CA ASN A 53 0.30 45.47 -71.68
C ASN A 53 -0.84 46.02 -70.79
N ARG A 54 -0.68 46.98 -69.86
CA ARG A 54 0.12 48.23 -69.78
C ARG A 54 -0.14 48.86 -68.38
N PRO A 55 0.37 50.05 -68.00
CA PRO A 55 1.67 50.71 -68.21
C PRO A 55 2.52 50.68 -66.91
N ALA A 56 3.61 51.46 -66.84
CA ALA A 56 4.36 51.70 -65.60
C ALA A 56 4.01 53.07 -64.99
N ASP A 57 4.11 53.17 -63.66
CA ASP A 57 4.40 54.40 -62.93
C ASP A 57 5.82 54.32 -62.36
N SER A 58 6.48 55.46 -62.21
CA SER A 58 7.89 55.54 -61.83
C SER A 58 8.10 56.53 -60.69
N ASP A 59 8.65 56.08 -59.55
CA ASP A 59 9.25 57.02 -58.61
C ASP A 59 10.37 56.45 -57.71
N SER A 60 11.37 57.30 -57.48
CA SER A 60 12.30 57.37 -56.35
C SER A 60 12.74 56.09 -55.62
N ALA A 61 13.81 55.45 -56.12
CA ALA A 61 14.54 54.40 -55.40
C ALA A 61 15.43 54.98 -54.28
N THR A 62 14.94 54.97 -53.04
CA THR A 62 15.76 55.25 -51.84
C THR A 62 16.60 54.03 -51.47
N LEU A 63 17.92 54.20 -51.33
CA LEU A 63 18.85 53.13 -50.92
C LEU A 63 18.74 52.84 -49.41
N GLN A 64 17.77 52.03 -49.02
CA GLN A 64 17.66 51.47 -47.68
C GLN A 64 18.82 50.47 -47.43
N LEU A 65 19.70 50.76 -46.46
CA LEU A 65 20.68 49.78 -45.98
C LEU A 65 19.96 48.64 -45.23
N PRO A 66 20.42 47.37 -45.35
CA PRO A 66 19.78 46.25 -44.67
C PRO A 66 19.96 46.36 -43.15
N VAL A 67 18.83 46.34 -42.43
CA VAL A 67 18.83 46.31 -40.96
C VAL A 67 19.30 44.93 -40.50
N VAL A 68 20.49 44.85 -39.93
CA VAL A 68 21.01 43.63 -39.31
C VAL A 68 20.20 43.33 -38.05
N PRO A 69 19.58 42.13 -37.92
CA PRO A 69 18.84 41.78 -36.72
C PRO A 69 19.79 41.65 -35.52
N ARG A 70 19.49 42.39 -34.45
CA ARG A 70 20.29 42.41 -33.21
C ARG A 70 20.08 41.11 -32.45
N ILE A 71 21.04 40.20 -32.53
CA ILE A 71 21.03 38.95 -31.75
C ILE A 71 20.97 39.31 -30.25
N PRO A 72 20.01 38.77 -29.47
CA PRO A 72 19.98 38.98 -28.03
C PRO A 72 21.15 38.24 -27.38
N SER A 73 21.90 38.92 -26.50
CA SER A 73 22.96 38.29 -25.71
C SER A 73 22.38 37.15 -24.86
N ALA A 74 23.04 36.00 -24.87
CA ALA A 74 22.66 34.89 -24.00
C ALA A 74 22.81 35.30 -22.53
N GLU A 75 21.78 35.03 -21.74
CA GLU A 75 21.78 35.27 -20.30
C GLU A 75 22.73 34.26 -19.62
N PRO A 76 23.57 34.69 -18.65
CA PRO A 76 24.50 33.78 -17.99
C PRO A 76 23.72 32.72 -17.17
N PRO A 77 24.19 31.46 -17.13
CA PRO A 77 23.51 30.41 -16.37
C PRO A 77 23.46 30.76 -14.87
N PRO A 78 22.38 30.40 -14.15
CA PRO A 78 22.28 30.67 -12.73
C PRO A 78 23.39 29.96 -11.97
N ALA A 79 23.96 30.66 -10.97
CA ALA A 79 25.04 30.11 -10.15
C ALA A 79 24.60 28.80 -9.46
N ALA A 80 25.51 27.82 -9.41
CA ALA A 80 25.24 26.54 -8.77
C ALA A 80 24.92 26.77 -7.28
N GLY A 81 23.75 26.26 -6.85
CA GLY A 81 23.35 26.29 -5.45
C GLY A 81 24.31 25.48 -4.56
N PRO A 82 24.30 25.72 -3.23
CA PRO A 82 25.14 24.98 -2.30
C PRO A 82 24.86 23.47 -2.40
N PRO A 83 25.88 22.60 -2.29
CA PRO A 83 25.70 21.16 -2.43
C PRO A 83 24.75 20.63 -1.37
N MET A 84 23.70 19.91 -1.79
CA MET A 84 22.82 19.22 -0.85
C MET A 84 23.62 18.16 -0.10
N ILE A 85 23.71 18.31 1.22
CA ILE A 85 24.29 17.31 2.11
C ILE A 85 23.29 16.15 2.17
N ILE A 86 23.49 15.14 1.34
CA ILE A 86 22.73 13.90 1.37
C ILE A 86 23.06 13.19 2.71
N PRO A 87 22.09 12.97 3.61
CA PRO A 87 22.34 12.20 4.82
C PRO A 87 22.69 10.75 4.43
N PRO A 88 23.62 10.09 5.14
CA PRO A 88 23.94 8.69 4.86
C PRO A 88 22.69 7.82 5.03
N PRO A 89 22.52 6.76 4.21
CA PRO A 89 21.36 5.89 4.34
C PRO A 89 21.33 5.25 5.73
N LEU A 90 20.15 5.24 6.35
CA LEU A 90 19.91 4.51 7.59
C LEU A 90 19.93 3.02 7.27
N VAL A 91 21.11 2.41 7.39
CA VAL A 91 21.27 0.95 7.38
C VAL A 91 20.62 0.40 8.64
N MET A 92 19.37 -0.07 8.50
CA MET A 92 18.76 -0.90 9.52
C MET A 92 19.53 -2.23 9.65
N PRO A 93 19.57 -2.85 10.85
CA PRO A 93 20.16 -4.17 11.00
C PRO A 93 19.37 -5.19 10.16
N PRO A 94 20.01 -6.27 9.68
CA PRO A 94 19.30 -7.36 9.04
C PRO A 94 18.50 -8.15 10.08
N ASP A 95 17.21 -8.35 9.81
CA ASP A 95 16.34 -9.17 10.65
C ASP A 95 16.82 -10.63 10.66
N ALA A 96 16.92 -11.21 11.86
CA ALA A 96 17.71 -12.41 12.11
C ALA A 96 16.88 -13.64 12.52
N ASP A 97 15.67 -13.79 12.00
CA ASP A 97 14.85 -14.98 12.17
C ASP A 97 15.03 -15.98 11.01
N ALA A 98 16.09 -16.77 11.12
CA ALA A 98 16.34 -17.94 10.28
C ALA A 98 16.61 -19.15 11.18
N VAL A 99 15.57 -19.64 11.87
CA VAL A 99 15.63 -20.91 12.60
C VAL A 99 15.79 -22.05 11.60
N ILE A 100 16.98 -22.65 11.58
CA ILE A 100 17.28 -23.92 10.91
C ILE A 100 17.90 -24.84 11.96
N GLU A 101 17.13 -25.82 12.41
CA GLU A 101 17.71 -27.06 12.95
C GLU A 101 18.09 -27.93 11.74
N GLY A 102 19.33 -28.43 11.67
CA GLY A 102 19.78 -29.18 10.48
C GLY A 102 21.27 -29.45 10.39
N GLU A 103 21.76 -30.36 11.24
CA GLU A 103 23.00 -31.15 11.12
C GLU A 103 24.36 -30.41 11.03
N ALA A 104 25.39 -31.04 11.63
CA ALA A 104 26.75 -30.52 11.65
C ALA A 104 27.59 -31.08 10.49
N SER A 105 28.49 -30.26 9.94
CA SER A 105 29.60 -30.72 9.11
C SER A 105 30.78 -29.75 9.24
N ASP A 106 31.94 -30.28 9.63
CA ASP A 106 33.13 -29.50 9.97
C ASP A 106 33.71 -28.78 8.73
N THR A 107 33.75 -27.45 8.77
CA THR A 107 34.54 -26.63 7.84
C THR A 107 35.21 -25.47 8.56
N VAL A 108 36.49 -25.64 8.90
CA VAL A 108 37.30 -24.60 9.55
C VAL A 108 37.66 -23.50 8.53
N VAL A 109 36.88 -22.42 8.53
CA VAL A 109 37.16 -21.22 7.71
C VAL A 109 37.94 -20.19 8.53
N LEU A 110 39.14 -19.86 8.05
CA LEU A 110 40.03 -18.87 8.67
C LEU A 110 39.47 -17.44 8.55
N ALA A 111 39.26 -16.76 9.68
CA ALA A 111 38.75 -15.39 9.72
C ALA A 111 39.84 -14.33 9.43
N PRO A 112 39.55 -13.28 8.62
CA PRO A 112 40.54 -12.26 8.26
C PRO A 112 40.81 -11.23 9.39
N PRO A 113 42.04 -10.71 9.50
CA PRO A 113 42.47 -9.92 10.66
C PRO A 113 42.12 -8.41 10.57
N ALA A 114 40.87 -8.03 10.86
CA ALA A 114 40.43 -6.61 10.83
C ALA A 114 39.69 -6.09 12.09
N THR A 115 39.25 -6.95 13.01
CA THR A 115 38.22 -6.60 14.01
C THR A 115 38.69 -5.81 15.23
N ARG A 116 39.99 -5.83 15.58
CA ARG A 116 40.50 -5.26 16.85
C ARG A 116 40.39 -3.73 16.96
N MET A 117 40.48 -2.98 15.87
CA MET A 117 40.42 -1.51 15.91
C MET A 117 38.98 -0.97 16.03
N TYR A 118 38.01 -1.61 15.38
CA TYR A 118 36.61 -1.21 15.42
C TYR A 118 36.02 -1.33 16.85
N GLN A 119 36.35 -2.42 17.56
CA GLN A 119 35.91 -2.63 18.95
C GLN A 119 36.47 -1.58 19.91
N LYS A 120 37.74 -1.15 19.77
CA LYS A 120 38.30 -0.04 20.57
C LYS A 120 37.57 1.28 20.32
N ARG A 121 37.27 1.61 19.05
CA ARG A 121 36.51 2.82 18.69
C ARG A 121 35.09 2.82 19.26
N ARG A 122 34.36 1.69 19.17
CA ARG A 122 33.03 1.54 19.80
C ARG A 122 33.08 1.76 21.32
N ARG A 123 34.04 1.15 22.03
CA ARG A 123 34.18 1.32 23.49
C ARG A 123 34.48 2.76 23.90
N ALA A 124 35.33 3.46 23.15
CA ALA A 124 35.61 4.89 23.40
C ALA A 124 34.36 5.77 23.22
N ALA A 125 33.59 5.55 22.14
CA ALA A 125 32.36 6.31 21.89
C ALA A 125 31.30 6.11 22.99
N VAL A 126 31.13 4.88 23.48
CA VAL A 126 30.20 4.58 24.60
C VAL A 126 30.63 5.28 25.89
N LEU A 127 31.92 5.30 26.22
CA LEU A 127 32.42 5.99 27.42
C LEU A 127 32.20 7.52 27.33
N VAL A 128 32.44 8.14 26.17
CA VAL A 128 32.16 9.57 25.96
C VAL A 128 30.67 9.87 26.09
N PHE A 129 29.80 9.03 25.52
CA PHE A 129 28.35 9.18 25.64
C PHE A 129 27.88 9.09 27.11
N LEU A 130 28.40 8.12 27.87
CA LEU A 130 28.06 7.98 29.30
C LEU A 130 28.51 9.19 30.13
N ILE A 131 29.69 9.77 29.86
CA ILE A 131 30.18 10.98 30.54
C ILE A 131 29.32 12.20 30.21
N LEU A 132 28.86 12.34 28.96
CA LEU A 132 27.94 13.42 28.57
C LEU A 132 26.55 13.23 29.22
N ALA A 133 26.04 12.00 29.28
CA ALA A 133 24.76 11.70 29.92
C ALA A 133 24.78 11.99 31.44
N THR A 134 25.86 11.62 32.15
CA THR A 134 25.99 11.95 33.58
C THR A 134 26.17 13.45 33.82
N ALA A 135 26.90 14.16 32.96
CA ALA A 135 27.01 15.61 33.05
C ALA A 135 25.65 16.32 32.91
N VAL A 136 24.83 15.92 31.92
CA VAL A 136 23.46 16.45 31.74
C VAL A 136 22.57 16.14 32.94
N LEU A 137 22.66 14.93 33.50
CA LEU A 137 21.91 14.56 34.70
C LEU A 137 22.33 15.39 35.93
N VAL A 138 23.63 15.63 36.14
CA VAL A 138 24.13 16.46 37.26
C VAL A 138 23.64 17.91 37.12
N VAL A 139 23.75 18.51 35.94
CA VAL A 139 23.23 19.87 35.68
C VAL A 139 21.70 19.92 35.92
N GLY A 140 20.96 18.89 35.48
CA GLY A 140 19.52 18.79 35.72
C GLY A 140 19.12 18.65 37.19
N GLN A 141 19.98 18.11 38.06
CA GLN A 141 19.75 18.09 39.51
C GLN A 141 20.08 19.45 40.16
N ILE A 142 21.15 20.12 39.74
CA ILE A 142 21.50 21.47 40.23
C ILE A 142 20.37 22.45 39.93
N MET A 143 19.90 22.50 38.67
CA MET A 143 18.77 23.34 38.24
C MET A 143 17.44 23.01 38.95
N ARG A 144 17.30 21.82 39.55
CA ARG A 144 16.15 21.46 40.38
C ARG A 144 16.30 21.92 41.83
N ASN A 145 17.52 21.87 42.37
CA ASN A 145 17.80 22.18 43.77
C ASN A 145 17.77 23.70 44.06
N GLU A 146 17.95 24.54 43.05
CA GLU A 146 17.78 26.00 43.13
C GLU A 146 16.29 26.44 43.11
N GLY A 147 15.36 25.52 42.81
CA GLY A 147 13.93 25.81 42.65
C GLY A 147 13.04 25.55 43.86
N SER A 148 13.61 25.17 45.01
CA SER A 148 12.84 24.59 46.14
C SER A 148 13.14 25.23 47.50
N ASP A 149 13.05 26.56 47.58
CA ASP A 149 13.16 27.30 48.84
C ASP A 149 12.00 28.30 49.00
N GLN A 150 10.86 27.83 49.52
CA GLN A 150 9.77 28.62 50.15
C GLN A 150 8.70 27.70 50.78
N SER A 151 8.40 27.92 52.07
CA SER A 151 7.11 27.73 52.79
C SER A 151 6.30 26.42 52.59
N SER A 152 5.89 25.67 53.63
CA SER A 152 5.73 26.01 55.06
C SER A 152 5.82 24.79 56.00
N ARG A 153 6.14 25.06 57.27
CA ARG A 153 5.97 24.13 58.41
C ARG A 153 4.51 24.07 58.87
N VAL A 154 4.07 22.93 59.41
CA VAL A 154 3.32 22.75 60.69
C VAL A 154 3.47 21.26 61.11
N VAL A 155 3.29 20.95 62.40
CA VAL A 155 3.63 19.66 63.07
C VAL A 155 2.36 19.01 63.67
N PRO A 156 2.24 17.66 63.80
CA PRO A 156 0.94 16.97 63.95
C PRO A 156 0.59 16.49 65.38
N ALA A 157 -0.71 16.16 65.56
CA ALA A 157 -1.29 15.35 66.66
C ALA A 157 -2.75 14.94 66.29
N ALA A 158 -3.47 14.02 66.97
CA ALA A 158 -3.16 12.71 67.55
C ALA A 158 -4.46 12.02 68.08
N SER A 159 -4.76 10.78 67.66
CA SER A 159 -5.54 9.74 68.38
C SER A 159 -7.07 9.89 68.67
N VAL A 160 -7.66 8.71 69.04
CA VAL A 160 -8.96 8.44 69.71
C VAL A 160 -10.18 8.01 68.82
N LEU A 161 -10.99 7.08 69.34
CA LEU A 161 -12.12 6.31 68.73
C LEU A 161 -13.25 6.11 69.78
N PRO A 162 -14.41 5.46 69.49
CA PRO A 162 -15.30 5.51 68.31
C PRO A 162 -16.68 6.16 68.68
N PRO A 163 -17.77 5.53 69.23
CA PRO A 163 -18.39 4.19 69.10
C PRO A 163 -19.91 4.17 68.68
N LEU A 164 -20.41 2.99 68.24
CA LEU A 164 -21.84 2.54 68.19
C LEU A 164 -22.81 3.31 67.23
N VAL A 165 -23.94 2.77 66.71
CA VAL A 165 -24.78 1.57 67.00
C VAL A 165 -25.22 0.86 65.67
N GLY A 166 -25.56 -0.45 65.68
CA GLY A 166 -26.28 -1.17 64.58
C GLY A 166 -27.77 -1.40 64.91
N PRO A 167 -28.41 -2.57 64.61
CA PRO A 167 -28.09 -3.64 63.63
C PRO A 167 -29.34 -4.25 62.88
N ALA A 168 -29.12 -5.08 61.85
CA ALA A 168 -29.96 -6.22 61.40
C ALA A 168 -29.21 -6.94 60.24
N THR A 169 -28.83 -8.23 60.25
CA THR A 169 -29.57 -9.50 60.41
C THR A 169 -30.55 -9.76 59.26
N GLY A 170 -30.42 -10.82 58.43
CA GLY A 170 -29.39 -11.88 58.36
C GLY A 170 -29.86 -13.05 57.47
N GLY A 171 -28.97 -13.96 57.05
CA GLY A 171 -29.36 -15.17 56.29
C GLY A 171 -28.22 -15.86 55.54
N ASN A 172 -27.67 -16.95 56.11
CA ASN A 172 -26.84 -17.92 55.39
C ASN A 172 -27.71 -18.89 54.59
N LEU A 173 -27.17 -19.48 53.51
CA LEU A 173 -27.04 -20.93 53.33
C LEU A 173 -26.34 -21.31 52.01
N GLU A 174 -25.11 -21.80 52.12
CA GLU A 174 -24.47 -22.76 51.20
C GLU A 174 -24.51 -24.16 51.88
N PRO A 175 -24.13 -25.29 51.25
CA PRO A 175 -23.80 -25.50 49.83
C PRO A 175 -24.53 -26.71 49.20
N THR A 176 -24.26 -27.01 47.92
CA THR A 176 -24.16 -28.39 47.38
C THR A 176 -23.44 -28.39 46.02
N SER A 177 -22.57 -29.38 45.80
CA SER A 177 -21.86 -29.59 44.53
C SER A 177 -22.73 -30.35 43.51
N ALA A 178 -22.66 -29.95 42.25
CA ALA A 178 -23.23 -30.69 41.12
C ALA A 178 -22.24 -30.66 39.93
N ALA A 179 -21.51 -31.76 39.74
CA ALA A 179 -20.68 -31.93 38.56
C ALA A 179 -21.53 -32.41 37.36
N SER A 180 -21.37 -31.80 36.18
CA SER A 180 -21.82 -32.43 34.94
C SER A 180 -21.02 -32.01 33.71
N THR A 181 -20.43 -33.03 33.09
CA THR A 181 -20.26 -33.19 31.63
C THR A 181 -19.64 -32.04 30.82
N ALA A 182 -18.32 -32.09 30.65
CA ALA A 182 -17.67 -31.46 29.50
C ALA A 182 -18.01 -32.23 28.20
N PRO A 183 -18.32 -31.55 27.07
CA PRO A 183 -18.45 -32.21 25.77
C PRO A 183 -17.09 -32.69 25.26
N ALA A 184 -17.09 -33.82 24.55
CA ALA A 184 -15.85 -34.56 24.25
C ALA A 184 -14.87 -33.80 23.34
N ARG A 185 -13.58 -33.93 23.65
CA ARG A 185 -12.44 -33.64 22.78
C ARG A 185 -12.65 -34.34 21.43
N ARG A 186 -13.02 -33.58 20.39
CA ARG A 186 -12.82 -34.04 19.00
C ARG A 186 -11.33 -33.94 18.69
N THR A 187 -10.78 -35.01 18.12
CA THR A 187 -9.39 -35.06 17.69
C THR A 187 -9.13 -34.04 16.60
N ALA A 188 -8.16 -33.14 16.81
CA ALA A 188 -7.61 -32.36 15.72
C ALA A 188 -6.95 -33.33 14.72
N PRO A 189 -7.22 -33.22 13.41
CA PRO A 189 -6.32 -33.76 12.41
C PRO A 189 -4.94 -33.11 12.61
N ALA A 190 -3.88 -33.91 12.61
CA ALA A 190 -2.54 -33.35 12.55
C ALA A 190 -2.38 -32.61 11.22
N VAL A 191 -1.67 -31.47 11.23
CA VAL A 191 -1.27 -30.76 10.00
C VAL A 191 -0.45 -31.75 9.15
N PRO A 192 -0.88 -32.09 7.93
CA PRO A 192 -0.05 -32.88 7.03
C PRO A 192 1.20 -32.07 6.70
N PRO A 193 2.42 -32.61 6.84
CA PRO A 193 3.65 -31.93 6.45
C PRO A 193 3.84 -31.95 4.93
N ASP A 194 2.77 -31.64 4.17
CA ASP A 194 2.86 -31.41 2.73
C ASP A 194 1.71 -30.52 2.22
N ALA A 195 1.95 -29.20 2.25
CA ALA A 195 1.18 -28.19 1.54
C ALA A 195 2.11 -27.34 0.65
N ALA A 196 3.28 -27.90 0.30
CA ALA A 196 4.38 -27.19 -0.35
C ALA A 196 4.44 -27.41 -1.87
N ASP A 197 3.46 -28.10 -2.48
CA ASP A 197 3.46 -28.34 -3.93
C ASP A 197 2.11 -28.11 -4.63
N LYS A 198 1.72 -26.82 -4.69
CA LYS A 198 1.05 -26.26 -5.89
C LYS A 198 1.65 -24.90 -6.22
N ALA A 199 2.77 -24.90 -6.94
CA ALA A 199 3.26 -23.68 -7.57
C ALA A 199 2.19 -23.12 -8.54
N PRO A 200 1.83 -21.82 -8.46
CA PRO A 200 0.96 -21.21 -9.47
C PRO A 200 1.63 -21.29 -10.84
N THR A 201 0.82 -21.49 -11.88
CA THR A 201 1.29 -21.78 -13.25
C THR A 201 2.33 -20.76 -13.70
N ARG A 202 3.56 -21.21 -13.95
CA ARG A 202 4.68 -20.33 -14.32
C ARG A 202 4.36 -19.57 -15.61
N SER A 203 4.05 -18.28 -15.50
CA SER A 203 4.06 -17.38 -16.65
C SER A 203 5.52 -17.15 -17.06
N THR A 204 6.04 -17.99 -17.96
CA THR A 204 7.44 -17.99 -18.40
C THR A 204 7.73 -16.91 -19.45
N LEU A 205 7.55 -15.65 -19.08
CA LEU A 205 8.23 -14.54 -19.75
C LEU A 205 9.45 -14.08 -18.93
N ALA A 206 10.50 -13.67 -19.63
CA ALA A 206 11.72 -13.15 -19.02
C ALA A 206 11.45 -11.79 -18.36
N ALA A 207 11.87 -11.62 -17.11
CA ALA A 207 11.64 -10.39 -16.35
C ALA A 207 12.73 -9.34 -16.63
N SER A 208 12.88 -8.94 -17.89
CA SER A 208 13.71 -7.80 -18.28
C SER A 208 12.99 -6.50 -17.93
N SER A 209 13.28 -5.96 -16.73
CA SER A 209 12.87 -4.62 -16.28
C SER A 209 11.45 -4.20 -16.70
N GLY A 210 10.47 -5.09 -16.44
CA GLY A 210 9.09 -5.00 -16.93
C GLY A 210 8.50 -3.61 -16.79
N GLY A 211 8.42 -2.89 -17.91
CA GLY A 211 8.09 -1.47 -17.87
C GLY A 211 6.68 -1.23 -17.32
N PHE A 212 6.51 -0.17 -16.53
CA PHE A 212 5.21 0.21 -15.99
C PHE A 212 4.44 1.13 -16.96
N VAL A 213 3.10 1.07 -16.88
CA VAL A 213 2.20 2.14 -17.35
C VAL A 213 1.77 2.95 -16.15
N PHE A 214 1.94 4.26 -16.21
CA PHE A 214 1.45 5.17 -15.17
C PHE A 214 0.01 5.59 -15.46
N ALA A 215 -0.82 5.65 -14.41
CA ALA A 215 -2.18 6.16 -14.52
C ALA A 215 -2.17 7.65 -14.92
N GLY A 216 -3.03 7.99 -15.89
CA GLY A 216 -3.15 9.35 -16.40
C GLY A 216 -3.96 10.28 -15.49
N GLY A 217 -3.83 11.58 -15.74
CA GLY A 217 -4.60 12.64 -15.08
C GLY A 217 -4.26 12.87 -13.60
N TYR A 218 -4.98 13.80 -12.99
CA TYR A 218 -4.98 14.02 -11.55
C TYR A 218 -6.19 13.30 -10.94
N GLY A 219 -5.98 12.64 -9.80
CA GLY A 219 -7.09 12.24 -8.93
C GLY A 219 -7.63 13.42 -8.12
N PRO A 220 -8.75 13.25 -7.42
CA PRO A 220 -9.24 14.23 -6.45
C PRO A 220 -8.23 14.46 -5.30
N VAL A 221 -8.39 15.56 -4.57
CA VAL A 221 -7.70 15.75 -3.28
C VAL A 221 -8.49 15.01 -2.22
N LEU A 222 -7.91 13.93 -1.70
CA LEU A 222 -8.46 13.05 -0.68
C LEU A 222 -8.20 13.68 0.70
N GLY A 223 -9.26 13.86 1.50
CA GLY A 223 -9.21 14.50 2.81
C GLY A 223 -9.27 16.03 2.78
N SER A 224 -9.79 16.63 3.85
CA SER A 224 -10.04 18.08 3.96
C SER A 224 -9.01 18.86 4.78
N THR A 225 -8.26 18.19 5.65
CA THR A 225 -7.30 18.80 6.59
C THR A 225 -5.92 18.15 6.45
N GLY A 226 -4.84 18.93 6.59
CA GLY A 226 -3.48 18.39 6.67
C GLY A 226 -2.60 18.65 5.45
N THR A 227 -1.34 18.20 5.55
CA THR A 227 -0.29 18.35 4.53
C THR A 227 -0.65 17.52 3.30
N LEU A 228 -0.62 18.15 2.12
CA LEU A 228 -0.94 17.46 0.86
C LEU A 228 0.24 16.61 0.39
N ARG A 229 0.15 15.29 0.55
CA ARG A 229 1.08 14.31 -0.01
C ARG A 229 0.70 13.98 -1.45
N ARG A 230 1.68 13.88 -2.34
CA ARG A 230 1.45 13.58 -3.77
C ARG A 230 1.98 12.21 -4.16
N PHE A 231 1.16 11.39 -4.80
CA PHE A 231 1.54 10.04 -5.22
C PHE A 231 1.22 9.77 -6.69
N LYS A 232 1.94 8.81 -7.29
CA LYS A 232 1.64 8.24 -8.61
C LYS A 232 1.05 6.85 -8.46
N VAL A 233 0.32 6.40 -9.47
CA VAL A 233 -0.11 4.99 -9.60
C VAL A 233 0.50 4.41 -10.88
N ALA A 234 1.03 3.20 -10.79
CA ALA A 234 1.72 2.52 -11.87
C ALA A 234 1.38 1.02 -11.90
N VAL A 235 1.23 0.42 -13.07
CA VAL A 235 0.93 -1.01 -13.24
C VAL A 235 1.89 -1.65 -14.24
N GLU A 236 2.43 -2.82 -13.92
CA GLU A 236 3.38 -3.54 -14.77
C GLU A 236 2.71 -3.93 -16.11
N LYS A 237 3.31 -3.60 -17.26
CA LYS A 237 2.72 -3.80 -18.60
C LYS A 237 2.30 -5.26 -18.88
N THR A 238 3.00 -6.22 -18.29
CA THR A 238 2.77 -7.66 -18.44
C THR A 238 1.44 -8.13 -17.84
N LEU A 239 0.81 -7.33 -16.96
CA LEU A 239 -0.43 -7.68 -16.25
C LEU A 239 -1.71 -7.41 -17.07
N GLY A 240 -1.61 -6.86 -18.28
CA GLY A 240 -2.75 -6.63 -19.17
C GLY A 240 -3.75 -5.55 -18.70
N GLN A 241 -3.46 -4.80 -17.63
CA GLN A 241 -4.38 -3.83 -16.99
C GLN A 241 -4.57 -2.51 -17.77
N GLY A 242 -4.29 -2.50 -19.08
CA GLY A 242 -4.43 -1.34 -19.95
C GLY A 242 -3.62 -0.12 -19.49
N ASN A 243 -4.30 1.00 -19.25
CA ASN A 243 -3.71 2.26 -18.79
C ASN A 243 -3.53 2.35 -17.25
N GLY A 244 -3.83 1.27 -16.51
CA GLY A 244 -3.80 1.26 -15.05
C GLY A 244 -4.97 1.99 -14.36
N GLY A 245 -5.93 2.54 -15.12
CA GLY A 245 -7.04 3.34 -14.60
C GLY A 245 -7.83 2.64 -13.49
N LYS A 246 -8.32 1.41 -13.74
CA LYS A 246 -9.09 0.63 -12.76
C LYS A 246 -8.37 0.42 -11.41
N PHE A 247 -7.04 0.30 -11.42
CA PHE A 247 -6.26 0.19 -10.18
C PHE A 247 -6.10 1.55 -9.50
N ALA A 248 -5.90 2.61 -10.28
CA ALA A 248 -5.83 3.98 -9.78
C ALA A 248 -7.16 4.48 -9.18
N ASP A 249 -8.29 4.11 -9.77
CA ASP A 249 -9.63 4.44 -9.28
C ASP A 249 -9.92 3.74 -7.95
N GLU A 250 -9.52 2.46 -7.81
CA GLU A 250 -9.63 1.70 -6.57
C GLU A 250 -8.67 2.22 -5.47
N VAL A 251 -7.46 2.63 -5.84
CA VAL A 251 -6.51 3.30 -4.92
C VAL A 251 -7.06 4.64 -4.43
N ASP A 252 -7.60 5.47 -5.32
CA ASP A 252 -8.26 6.73 -4.95
C ASP A 252 -9.49 6.49 -4.06
N ARG A 253 -10.27 5.44 -4.34
CA ARG A 253 -11.44 5.03 -3.53
C ARG A 253 -11.03 4.59 -2.12
N VAL A 254 -10.03 3.72 -1.98
CA VAL A 254 -9.58 3.22 -0.67
C VAL A 254 -8.94 4.33 0.15
N LEU A 255 -8.06 5.14 -0.43
CA LEU A 255 -7.39 6.24 0.26
C LEU A 255 -8.30 7.46 0.50
N GLY A 256 -9.43 7.53 -0.22
CA GLY A 256 -10.50 8.50 -0.05
C GLY A 256 -11.60 8.10 0.96
N ASP A 257 -11.59 6.87 1.44
CA ASP A 257 -12.57 6.38 2.42
C ASP A 257 -12.42 7.12 3.76
N PRO A 258 -13.51 7.54 4.42
CA PRO A 258 -13.45 8.23 5.72
C PRO A 258 -12.91 7.38 6.89
N ARG A 259 -12.57 6.11 6.65
CA ARG A 259 -11.86 5.21 7.58
C ARG A 259 -10.37 5.04 7.27
N SER A 260 -9.90 5.55 6.13
CA SER A 260 -8.48 5.53 5.73
C SER A 260 -7.68 6.66 6.41
N TRP A 261 -6.39 6.76 6.11
CA TRP A 261 -5.42 7.64 6.76
C TRP A 261 -5.80 9.13 6.75
N ILE A 262 -6.59 9.59 5.78
CA ILE A 262 -7.13 10.95 5.73
C ILE A 262 -8.00 11.32 6.95
N ALA A 263 -8.60 10.32 7.61
CA ALA A 263 -9.38 10.50 8.83
C ALA A 263 -8.53 11.04 10.00
N GLY A 264 -7.21 10.77 9.99
CA GLY A 264 -6.26 11.32 10.95
C GLY A 264 -6.02 12.83 10.82
N ARG A 265 -6.48 13.47 9.73
CA ARG A 265 -6.37 14.94 9.47
C ARG A 265 -4.95 15.51 9.41
N GLN A 266 -3.92 14.68 9.58
CA GLN A 266 -2.50 15.04 9.41
C GLN A 266 -2.13 15.19 7.94
N PHE A 267 -2.75 14.37 7.06
CA PHE A 267 -2.44 14.30 5.64
C PHE A 267 -3.70 14.42 4.77
N ARG A 268 -3.52 15.07 3.64
CA ARG A 268 -4.36 14.91 2.44
C ARG A 268 -3.56 14.17 1.39
N LEU A 269 -4.20 13.39 0.54
CA LEU A 269 -3.52 12.60 -0.49
C LEU A 269 -4.03 13.05 -1.87
N GLN A 270 -3.18 13.11 -2.89
CA GLN A 270 -3.63 13.30 -4.27
C GLN A 270 -2.78 12.51 -5.26
N ARG A 271 -3.45 11.74 -6.10
CA ARG A 271 -2.85 11.08 -7.27
C ARG A 271 -2.52 12.12 -8.34
N VAL A 272 -1.32 12.02 -8.91
CA VAL A 272 -0.81 12.93 -9.95
C VAL A 272 -0.29 12.15 -11.16
N PRO A 273 -0.26 12.73 -12.37
CA PRO A 273 0.24 12.04 -13.56
C PRO A 273 1.76 11.86 -13.51
N GLN A 274 2.32 10.98 -14.34
CA GLN A 274 3.76 10.68 -14.38
C GLN A 274 4.66 11.92 -14.54
N SER A 275 4.19 12.95 -15.25
CA SER A 275 4.89 14.22 -15.49
C SER A 275 4.92 15.18 -14.30
N ALA A 276 4.11 14.96 -13.27
CA ALA A 276 4.05 15.82 -12.08
C ALA A 276 5.04 15.38 -10.99
N ALA A 277 5.33 16.26 -10.03
CA ALA A 277 6.11 15.91 -8.84
C ALA A 277 5.28 15.07 -7.85
N SER A 278 5.90 14.03 -7.29
CA SER A 278 5.29 13.07 -6.34
C SER A 278 6.34 12.59 -5.35
N GLU A 279 5.93 12.30 -4.12
CA GLU A 279 6.81 11.76 -3.07
C GLU A 279 6.95 10.24 -3.16
N PHE A 280 5.92 9.54 -3.62
CA PHE A 280 5.93 8.09 -3.77
C PHE A 280 5.09 7.60 -4.95
N THR A 281 5.28 6.35 -5.35
CA THR A 281 4.47 5.66 -6.36
C THR A 281 3.87 4.38 -5.76
N ILE A 282 2.59 4.14 -6.01
CA ILE A 282 1.89 2.89 -5.73
C ILE A 282 1.95 2.04 -7.01
N TYR A 283 2.66 0.92 -6.94
CA TYR A 283 2.86 -0.04 -8.03
C TYR A 283 1.93 -1.23 -7.85
N LEU A 284 1.42 -1.77 -8.96
CA LEU A 284 0.86 -3.12 -9.04
C LEU A 284 1.77 -3.97 -9.94
N ALA A 285 2.34 -5.04 -9.38
CA ALA A 285 3.39 -5.83 -10.02
C ALA A 285 3.14 -7.34 -9.84
N SER A 286 3.50 -8.14 -10.85
CA SER A 286 3.53 -9.61 -10.75
C SER A 286 4.36 -10.08 -9.55
N ALA A 287 4.06 -11.21 -8.92
CA ALA A 287 4.84 -11.74 -7.78
C ALA A 287 6.36 -11.73 -8.00
N LYS A 288 6.82 -12.02 -9.23
CA LYS A 288 8.24 -12.00 -9.62
C LYS A 288 8.85 -10.58 -9.68
N THR A 289 8.13 -9.62 -10.24
CA THR A 289 8.59 -8.22 -10.27
C THR A 289 8.47 -7.57 -8.89
N SER A 290 7.44 -7.94 -8.11
CA SER A 290 7.25 -7.54 -6.71
C SER A 290 8.40 -8.04 -5.83
N GLU A 291 8.72 -9.35 -5.83
CA GLU A 291 9.86 -9.91 -5.06
C GLU A 291 11.16 -9.18 -5.39
N ARG A 292 11.44 -8.96 -6.68
CA ARG A 292 12.65 -8.25 -7.11
C ARG A 292 12.69 -6.84 -6.50
N MET A 293 11.61 -6.06 -6.67
CA MET A 293 11.52 -4.71 -6.13
C MET A 293 11.65 -4.67 -4.60
N CYS A 294 11.05 -5.62 -3.88
CA CYS A 294 11.20 -5.73 -2.43
C CYS A 294 12.65 -6.10 -2.02
N SER A 295 13.27 -7.03 -2.76
CA SER A 295 14.65 -7.48 -2.51
C SER A 295 15.71 -6.41 -2.82
N ASP A 296 15.44 -5.51 -3.78
CA ASP A 296 16.25 -4.32 -4.04
C ASP A 296 16.32 -3.39 -2.79
N GLY A 297 15.36 -3.50 -1.87
CA GLY A 297 15.33 -2.84 -0.55
C GLY A 297 15.72 -3.74 0.64
N GLY A 298 16.20 -4.96 0.38
CA GLY A 298 16.57 -5.96 1.42
C GLY A 298 15.42 -6.83 1.94
N LEU A 299 14.17 -6.58 1.54
CA LEU A 299 13.00 -7.32 2.00
C LEU A 299 12.81 -8.62 1.20
N LYS A 300 12.56 -9.74 1.88
CA LYS A 300 12.37 -11.06 1.26
C LYS A 300 10.89 -11.46 1.36
N THR A 301 10.06 -11.10 0.38
CA THR A 301 8.63 -11.47 0.41
C THR A 301 8.37 -12.89 -0.11
N LYS A 302 9.40 -13.54 -0.67
CA LYS A 302 9.31 -14.82 -1.42
C LYS A 302 8.32 -14.74 -2.59
N GLY A 303 8.06 -13.53 -3.09
CA GLY A 303 6.96 -13.25 -4.03
C GLY A 303 5.56 -13.42 -3.45
N PHE A 304 5.39 -13.64 -2.14
CA PHE A 304 4.09 -13.90 -1.53
C PHE A 304 3.35 -12.64 -1.11
N THR A 305 4.01 -11.67 -0.45
CA THR A 305 3.39 -10.43 0.04
C THR A 305 3.77 -9.19 -0.80
N SER A 306 2.98 -8.12 -0.61
CA SER A 306 3.31 -6.72 -0.93
C SER A 306 4.45 -6.20 -0.05
N CYS A 307 5.00 -5.02 -0.36
CA CYS A 307 5.99 -4.34 0.49
C CYS A 307 6.06 -2.81 0.24
N ARG A 308 6.75 -2.08 1.14
CA ARG A 308 7.04 -0.65 1.02
C ARG A 308 8.54 -0.35 1.15
N LEU A 309 9.10 0.23 0.09
CA LEU A 309 10.44 0.85 0.05
C LEU A 309 10.33 2.39 0.09
N PRO A 310 11.41 3.14 0.38
CA PRO A 310 11.40 4.60 0.29
C PRO A 310 10.89 5.11 -1.08
N GLY A 311 9.71 5.74 -1.09
CA GLY A 311 9.08 6.25 -2.31
C GLY A 311 8.35 5.21 -3.18
N GLN A 312 8.27 3.95 -2.75
CA GLN A 312 7.66 2.86 -3.52
C GLN A 312 6.77 2.00 -2.62
N VAL A 313 5.45 2.05 -2.85
CA VAL A 313 4.48 1.08 -2.33
C VAL A 313 4.27 0.03 -3.41
N VAL A 314 4.51 -1.24 -3.12
CA VAL A 314 4.50 -2.33 -4.12
C VAL A 314 3.42 -3.35 -3.76
N ILE A 315 2.31 -3.30 -4.48
CA ILE A 315 1.20 -4.24 -4.34
C ILE A 315 1.47 -5.47 -5.20
N ASN A 316 1.46 -6.63 -4.55
CA ASN A 316 1.63 -7.94 -5.18
C ASN A 316 0.35 -8.34 -5.94
N GLN A 317 0.45 -8.55 -7.26
CA GLN A 317 -0.69 -8.86 -8.14
C GLN A 317 -1.44 -10.13 -7.71
N ASP A 318 -0.72 -11.20 -7.35
CA ASP A 318 -1.32 -12.48 -6.99
C ASP A 318 -2.20 -12.32 -5.72
N ARG A 319 -1.75 -11.52 -4.76
CA ARG A 319 -2.56 -11.13 -3.58
C ARG A 319 -3.67 -10.15 -3.93
N TRP A 320 -3.44 -9.27 -4.91
CA TRP A 320 -4.46 -8.34 -5.42
C TRP A 320 -5.60 -9.05 -6.16
N GLN A 321 -5.34 -10.20 -6.79
CA GLN A 321 -6.34 -11.01 -7.48
C GLN A 321 -7.05 -11.96 -6.53
N ASP A 322 -6.32 -12.67 -5.67
CA ASP A 322 -6.85 -13.85 -4.98
C ASP A 322 -6.79 -13.77 -3.44
N ALA A 323 -6.42 -12.61 -2.87
CA ALA A 323 -6.17 -12.42 -1.43
C ALA A 323 -5.13 -13.42 -0.88
N VAL A 324 -5.33 -13.91 0.34
CA VAL A 324 -4.63 -15.07 0.93
C VAL A 324 -5.65 -16.15 1.31
N PRO A 325 -5.24 -17.44 1.37
CA PRO A 325 -6.09 -18.49 1.94
C PRO A 325 -6.57 -18.13 3.35
N ASP A 326 -7.79 -18.55 3.68
CA ASP A 326 -8.38 -18.45 5.03
C ASP A 326 -8.35 -17.03 5.63
N TYR A 327 -8.49 -16.00 4.79
CA TYR A 327 -8.62 -14.59 5.21
C TYR A 327 -10.00 -14.26 5.80
N ASP A 328 -10.99 -15.14 5.63
CA ASP A 328 -12.36 -15.05 6.17
C ASP A 328 -13.12 -13.73 5.89
N ALA A 329 -12.73 -13.00 4.84
CA ALA A 329 -13.41 -11.79 4.38
C ALA A 329 -13.35 -11.60 2.85
N PRO A 330 -14.28 -10.82 2.26
CA PRO A 330 -14.31 -10.55 0.82
C PRO A 330 -13.01 -9.93 0.27
N LEU A 331 -12.76 -10.15 -1.02
CA LEU A 331 -11.55 -9.72 -1.72
C LEU A 331 -11.32 -8.20 -1.68
N GLU A 332 -12.38 -7.39 -1.70
CA GLU A 332 -12.32 -5.94 -1.53
C GLU A 332 -11.87 -5.50 -0.13
N VAL A 333 -12.11 -6.32 0.90
CA VAL A 333 -11.58 -6.10 2.26
C VAL A 333 -10.07 -6.33 2.26
N TYR A 334 -9.60 -7.40 1.59
CA TYR A 334 -8.16 -7.66 1.44
C TYR A 334 -7.46 -6.57 0.61
N ARG A 335 -8.04 -6.14 -0.52
CA ARG A 335 -7.50 -5.07 -1.36
C ARG A 335 -7.34 -3.75 -0.60
N ALA A 336 -8.37 -3.37 0.16
CA ALA A 336 -8.32 -2.17 0.98
C ALA A 336 -7.30 -2.30 2.14
N TYR A 337 -7.17 -3.48 2.74
CA TYR A 337 -6.10 -3.80 3.71
C TYR A 337 -4.72 -3.58 3.08
N ALA A 338 -4.42 -4.24 1.95
CA ALA A 338 -3.11 -4.18 1.31
C ALA A 338 -2.70 -2.74 0.92
N ILE A 339 -3.63 -1.94 0.39
CA ILE A 339 -3.36 -0.52 0.10
C ILE A 339 -3.11 0.27 1.40
N ASN A 340 -3.97 0.14 2.42
CA ASN A 340 -3.82 0.93 3.64
C ASN A 340 -2.60 0.51 4.47
N HIS A 341 -2.20 -0.76 4.46
CA HIS A 341 -1.01 -1.28 5.16
C HIS A 341 0.28 -0.66 4.60
N GLU A 342 0.52 -0.82 3.29
CA GLU A 342 1.75 -0.34 2.65
C GLU A 342 1.80 1.20 2.57
N VAL A 343 0.65 1.86 2.37
CA VAL A 343 0.59 3.33 2.47
C VAL A 343 0.78 3.78 3.93
N GLY A 344 0.34 3.00 4.92
CA GLY A 344 0.62 3.24 6.34
C GLY A 344 2.12 3.26 6.63
N HIS A 345 2.87 2.27 6.11
CA HIS A 345 4.33 2.28 6.15
C HIS A 345 4.93 3.53 5.46
N GLN A 346 4.41 3.93 4.29
CA GLN A 346 4.86 5.13 3.58
C GLN A 346 4.49 6.45 4.30
N LEU A 347 3.49 6.44 5.19
CA LEU A 347 3.16 7.56 6.07
C LEU A 347 3.92 7.56 7.40
N GLY A 348 4.60 6.46 7.74
CA GLY A 348 5.51 6.35 8.90
C GLY A 348 5.09 5.37 9.99
N HIS A 349 4.08 4.52 9.76
CA HIS A 349 3.63 3.53 10.72
C HIS A 349 4.46 2.23 10.63
N GLY A 350 4.90 1.71 11.79
CA GLY A 350 5.49 0.36 11.92
C GLY A 350 4.41 -0.73 11.97
N HIS A 351 4.80 -1.98 12.21
CA HIS A 351 3.83 -3.07 12.38
C HIS A 351 3.10 -2.99 13.73
N GLU A 352 1.93 -3.62 13.82
CA GLU A 352 1.12 -3.69 15.05
C GLU A 352 0.62 -5.12 15.30
N ALA A 353 0.64 -5.58 16.56
CA ALA A 353 0.14 -6.89 16.95
C ALA A 353 -1.40 -6.97 16.91
N CYS A 354 -1.94 -8.18 16.72
CA CYS A 354 -3.37 -8.46 16.94
C CYS A 354 -3.78 -8.07 18.36
N ALA A 355 -4.88 -7.30 18.49
CA ALA A 355 -5.35 -6.78 19.77
C ALA A 355 -5.99 -7.85 20.68
N GLY A 356 -6.60 -8.89 20.10
CA GLY A 356 -7.24 -9.97 20.86
C GLY A 356 -8.02 -10.93 19.95
N LYS A 357 -8.44 -12.07 20.50
CA LYS A 357 -9.27 -13.02 19.73
C LYS A 357 -10.67 -12.45 19.51
N GLY A 358 -11.10 -12.36 18.26
CA GLY A 358 -12.39 -11.78 17.86
C GLY A 358 -12.39 -10.26 17.70
N GLU A 359 -11.33 -9.59 18.15
CA GLU A 359 -11.11 -8.16 17.89
C GLU A 359 -10.75 -7.92 16.42
N PRO A 360 -11.06 -6.76 15.84
CA PRO A 360 -10.53 -6.37 14.53
C PRO A 360 -8.99 -6.44 14.50
N ALA A 361 -8.42 -6.88 13.39
CA ALA A 361 -6.98 -6.75 13.17
C ALA A 361 -6.62 -5.26 12.96
N PRO A 362 -5.63 -4.69 13.67
CA PRO A 362 -5.12 -3.37 13.32
C PRO A 362 -4.61 -3.37 11.87
N VAL A 363 -4.80 -2.28 11.12
CA VAL A 363 -4.43 -2.29 9.69
C VAL A 363 -2.92 -2.49 9.47
N MET A 364 -2.09 -2.11 10.45
CA MET A 364 -0.64 -2.31 10.43
C MET A 364 -0.20 -3.70 10.91
N MET A 365 -1.15 -4.57 11.28
CA MET A 365 -0.87 -5.98 11.44
C MET A 365 -0.56 -6.61 10.08
N GLN A 366 0.41 -7.53 10.03
CA GLN A 366 0.72 -8.32 8.84
C GLN A 366 -0.34 -9.42 8.60
N GLN A 367 -1.58 -9.02 8.30
CA GLN A 367 -2.71 -9.92 8.10
C GLN A 367 -2.48 -10.93 6.95
N THR A 368 -1.61 -10.59 5.98
CA THR A 368 -1.09 -11.51 4.94
C THR A 368 -0.48 -12.79 5.50
N TYR A 369 0.08 -12.77 6.72
CA TYR A 369 0.64 -13.93 7.42
C TYR A 369 -0.33 -14.54 8.46
N GLY A 370 -1.62 -14.29 8.30
CA GLY A 370 -2.72 -14.85 9.09
C GLY A 370 -3.08 -14.00 10.31
N LEU A 371 -4.38 -13.89 10.59
CA LEU A 371 -4.99 -12.95 11.54
C LEU A 371 -4.73 -13.25 13.04
N LYS A 372 -4.04 -14.35 13.38
CA LYS A 372 -3.69 -14.79 14.74
C LYS A 372 -4.86 -14.81 15.76
N GLY A 373 -6.11 -14.88 15.28
CA GLY A 373 -7.33 -14.88 16.09
C GLY A 373 -8.12 -13.58 16.07
N CYS A 374 -7.56 -12.48 15.57
CA CYS A 374 -8.31 -11.28 15.18
C CYS A 374 -9.23 -11.57 13.97
N VAL A 375 -10.19 -10.69 13.69
CA VAL A 375 -10.98 -10.70 12.44
C VAL A 375 -10.38 -9.72 11.41
N ALA A 376 -10.54 -10.00 10.12
CA ALA A 376 -9.99 -9.16 9.05
C ALA A 376 -10.51 -7.71 9.11
N ASN A 377 -9.61 -6.74 8.94
CA ASN A 377 -9.98 -5.32 8.89
C ASN A 377 -9.02 -4.50 8.02
N SER A 378 -9.60 -3.79 7.06
CA SER A 378 -8.88 -2.96 6.09
C SER A 378 -8.45 -1.59 6.59
N TRP A 379 -8.93 -1.14 7.75
CA TRP A 379 -9.06 0.30 8.02
C TRP A 379 -8.25 0.76 9.25
N PRO A 380 -7.45 1.85 9.12
CA PRO A 380 -6.78 2.46 10.25
C PRO A 380 -7.71 3.14 11.26
N TYR A 381 -8.93 3.54 10.86
CA TYR A 381 -9.89 4.21 11.74
C TYR A 381 -11.22 3.46 11.84
N LEU A 382 -11.63 3.14 13.06
CA LEU A 382 -12.95 2.60 13.41
C LEU A 382 -13.68 3.62 14.27
N ASP A 383 -14.95 3.89 13.98
CA ASP A 383 -15.79 4.89 14.67
C ASP A 383 -15.11 6.26 14.85
N GLY A 384 -14.36 6.70 13.83
CA GLY A 384 -13.61 7.96 13.82
C GLY A 384 -12.33 7.98 14.67
N LYS A 385 -11.93 6.86 15.30
CA LYS A 385 -10.74 6.74 16.15
C LYS A 385 -9.70 5.84 15.50
N ARG A 386 -8.41 6.17 15.63
CA ARG A 386 -7.30 5.31 15.16
C ARG A 386 -7.35 3.98 15.94
N TYR A 387 -7.61 2.88 15.24
CA TYR A 387 -7.67 1.54 15.82
C TYR A 387 -6.30 0.85 15.70
N ALA A 388 -5.44 1.05 16.69
CA ALA A 388 -4.05 0.58 16.69
C ALA A 388 -3.83 -0.60 17.65
N GLY A 389 -2.95 -1.51 17.28
CA GLY A 389 -2.43 -2.55 18.18
C GLY A 389 -1.21 -2.06 18.97
N ASN A 390 -0.65 -2.96 19.79
CA ASN A 390 0.69 -2.75 20.35
C ASN A 390 1.71 -2.75 19.19
N PRO A 391 2.63 -1.77 19.11
CA PRO A 391 3.70 -1.81 18.11
C PRO A 391 4.55 -3.06 18.22
N ILE A 392 4.94 -3.60 17.06
CA ILE A 392 5.96 -4.65 16.91
C ILE A 392 6.91 -4.22 15.79
N ASP A 393 8.13 -4.77 15.81
CA ASP A 393 9.12 -4.57 14.76
C ASP A 393 8.73 -5.34 13.48
#